data_AF-A0A3D6CB48-F1
#
_entry.id   AF-A0A3D6CB48-F1
#
_cell.length_a   1.000
_cell.length_b   1.000
_cell.length_c   1.000
_cell.angle_alpha   90.00
_cell.angle_beta   90.00
_cell.angle_gamma   90.00
#
_symmetry.space_group_name_H-M   'P 1'
#
loop_
_entity.id
_entity.type
_entity.pdbx_description
1 polymer ?
#
loop_
_entity_poly.entity_id
_entity_poly.type
_entity_poly.pdbx_seq_one_letter_code
_entity_poly.pdbx_strand_id
1 'polypeptide(L)'
;MKTLNDETAKKFRERLYQRKVSNLLQHGTKGLNPLKKYKRDEKGLLVVSTKSISRFFFTEMGKNGTPYPDQYIESLYTLFRILSQEADPISFDCGFSIAEEDIQDAGNKKTIELLTTNLIITYFNNLKTHKGTVDTSLLKPDLKEVIARSSAGRDYKTLVSKTLTALIGSLADDKPWRDYLDDINNADLVCRLAGAKLPSMEKSALAGIIAKSRHEIKSLNDVFSKILMTREQMALQEKNKKKFLKAMEKMNEATLTVLKRINAYLEAAHRLMRILDLSPAVVLGKTDPVLMQNLTRLFFGAKSDRIDKLENVDLVANLGTAAARYRLSMLFKYPDITRYCCRFKSEKTYRRLYFDLFRLLYKDLAEKLSGLTRESTESELKLLGQQIVEMQRAVDNLRLAPLDLPEEKKAVRNAYVDLISRVDYTQLDTILANNAQICRVTQDTTLEIMAGIRETLVTSAFSSLTEYTRESLTADKAALGIKKRLHAYARHYKPQREFYRIFFTTYVGSKAQPMTAHLSKIVQTNKLFAAAMLMVLSDEKGMKDVLGPDQTAHARDLLIELRKSGAK
;
A
#
# COMPACT_ATOMS: atom_id res chain seq x y z
N MET A 1 28.47 -14.13 17.04
CA MET A 1 28.06 -14.48 15.66
C MET A 1 28.99 -13.74 14.72
N LYS A 2 29.72 -14.40 13.81
CA LYS A 2 30.79 -13.77 13.00
C LYS A 2 30.32 -13.58 11.54
N THR A 3 29.89 -12.37 11.20
CA THR A 3 29.64 -11.90 9.82
C THR A 3 30.91 -11.30 9.23
N LEU A 4 30.92 -11.01 7.92
CA LEU A 4 32.01 -10.30 7.27
C LEU A 4 32.23 -8.94 7.97
N ASN A 5 33.44 -8.73 8.47
CA ASN A 5 33.81 -7.50 9.15
C ASN A 5 33.82 -6.32 8.16
N ASP A 6 33.00 -5.29 8.44
CA ASP A 6 32.92 -4.03 7.70
C ASP A 6 34.30 -3.42 7.39
N GLU A 7 35.24 -3.46 8.33
CA GLU A 7 36.58 -2.90 8.17
C GLU A 7 37.43 -3.73 7.19
N THR A 8 37.20 -5.05 7.14
CA THR A 8 37.87 -5.94 6.18
C THR A 8 37.31 -5.72 4.77
N ALA A 9 36.00 -5.57 4.66
CA ALA A 9 35.34 -5.20 3.40
C ALA A 9 35.75 -3.79 2.92
N LYS A 10 35.92 -2.82 3.83
CA LYS A 10 36.42 -1.47 3.50
C LYS A 10 37.87 -1.50 3.03
N LYS A 11 38.76 -2.22 3.72
CA LYS A 11 40.15 -2.41 3.28
C LYS A 11 40.22 -3.11 1.93
N PHE A 12 39.33 -4.07 1.67
CA PHE A 12 39.21 -4.69 0.36
C PHE A 12 38.76 -3.69 -0.71
N ARG A 13 37.70 -2.92 -0.46
CA ARG A 13 37.22 -1.83 -1.34
C ARG A 13 38.35 -0.85 -1.67
N GLU A 14 39.08 -0.37 -0.67
CA GLU A 14 40.18 0.58 -0.84
C GLU A 14 41.34 0.00 -1.66
N ARG A 15 41.64 -1.30 -1.49
CA ARG A 15 42.59 -2.03 -2.34
C ARG A 15 42.05 -2.27 -3.75
N LEU A 16 40.75 -2.46 -3.89
CA LEU A 16 40.08 -2.69 -5.16
C LEU A 16 40.05 -1.42 -6.01
N TYR A 17 39.95 -0.25 -5.37
CA TYR A 17 39.76 1.06 -6.03
C TYR A 17 40.94 2.04 -5.89
N GLN A 18 42.09 1.62 -5.32
CA GLN A 18 43.23 2.45 -4.89
C GLN A 18 43.36 3.87 -5.48
N ARG A 19 42.83 4.87 -4.76
CA ARG A 19 43.39 6.23 -4.68
C ARG A 19 44.29 6.29 -3.44
N LYS A 20 45.60 6.03 -3.62
CA LYS A 20 46.70 6.62 -2.82
C LYS A 20 48.03 6.13 -3.35
N VAL A 21 48.47 6.78 -4.42
CA VAL A 21 49.87 6.91 -4.74
C VAL A 21 50.07 8.41 -4.86
N SER A 22 50.88 9.02 -3.99
CA SER A 22 51.20 10.45 -4.08
C SER A 22 51.71 10.75 -5.49
N ASN A 23 51.42 11.94 -6.06
CA ASN A 23 51.86 12.34 -7.40
C ASN A 23 53.35 12.05 -7.69
N LEU A 24 54.20 12.01 -6.66
CA LEU A 24 55.61 11.59 -6.69
C LEU A 24 55.90 10.18 -7.25
N LEU A 25 54.93 9.27 -7.27
CA LEU A 25 55.06 7.88 -7.75
C LEU A 25 54.24 7.60 -9.03
N GLN A 26 53.40 8.55 -9.48
CA GLN A 26 52.72 8.49 -10.78
C GLN A 26 53.60 9.03 -11.91
N HIS A 27 54.51 9.94 -11.61
CA HIS A 27 55.52 10.44 -12.53
C HIS A 27 56.87 10.02 -12.00
N GLY A 28 57.25 8.75 -12.24
CA GLY A 28 58.56 8.26 -11.86
C GLY A 28 59.64 9.20 -12.38
N THR A 29 60.60 9.57 -11.52
CA THR A 29 61.94 9.90 -12.02
C THR A 29 62.44 8.69 -12.83
N LYS A 30 63.25 8.96 -13.87
CA LYS A 30 63.67 8.08 -14.98
C LYS A 30 64.12 6.62 -14.66
N GLY A 31 64.05 6.13 -13.42
CA GLY A 31 64.46 4.79 -13.00
C GLY A 31 63.40 3.89 -12.34
N LEU A 32 62.11 4.26 -12.20
CA LEU A 32 61.11 3.38 -11.53
C LEU A 32 59.82 3.21 -12.35
N ASN A 33 59.56 1.98 -12.82
CA ASN A 33 58.30 1.58 -13.42
C ASN A 33 57.17 1.52 -12.36
N PRO A 34 55.95 2.02 -12.65
CA PRO A 34 54.82 1.90 -11.73
C PRO A 34 54.42 0.43 -11.51
N LEU A 35 54.21 0.07 -10.24
CA LEU A 35 54.08 -1.31 -9.74
C LEU A 35 52.83 -2.09 -10.23
N LYS A 36 51.89 -1.49 -10.96
CA LYS A 36 50.82 -2.18 -11.73
C LYS A 36 49.99 -1.17 -12.54
N LYS A 37 49.86 -1.37 -13.85
CA LYS A 37 48.85 -0.69 -14.67
C LYS A 37 47.52 -1.42 -14.50
N TYR A 38 46.53 -0.79 -13.87
CA TYR A 38 45.15 -1.32 -13.84
C TYR A 38 44.51 -1.17 -15.22
N LYS A 39 43.77 -2.20 -15.66
CA LYS A 39 43.04 -2.18 -16.93
C LYS A 39 41.98 -1.08 -16.85
N ARG A 40 41.92 -0.23 -17.87
CA ARG A 40 40.89 0.80 -18.02
C ARG A 40 40.08 0.52 -19.28
N ASP A 41 38.81 0.87 -19.24
CA ASP A 41 37.93 0.77 -20.41
C ASP A 41 38.19 1.91 -21.41
N GLU A 42 37.47 1.91 -22.52
CA GLU A 42 37.60 2.91 -23.59
C GLU A 42 37.28 4.35 -23.12
N LYS A 43 36.60 4.51 -21.97
CA LYS A 43 36.25 5.79 -21.35
C LYS A 43 37.22 6.18 -20.22
N GLY A 44 38.28 5.40 -20.01
CA GLY A 44 39.29 5.64 -18.99
C GLY A 44 38.89 5.24 -17.57
N LEU A 45 37.77 4.52 -17.39
CA LEU A 45 37.29 4.04 -16.10
C LEU A 45 38.07 2.80 -15.67
N LEU A 46 38.25 2.62 -14.35
CA LEU A 46 38.96 1.47 -13.80
C LEU A 46 38.11 0.20 -13.99
N VAL A 47 38.71 -0.84 -14.57
CA VAL A 47 38.05 -2.14 -14.79
C VAL A 47 38.31 -3.07 -13.60
N VAL A 48 37.24 -3.47 -12.92
CA VAL A 48 37.27 -4.29 -11.70
C VAL A 48 36.82 -5.72 -12.02
N SER A 49 37.68 -6.71 -11.75
CA SER A 49 37.34 -8.11 -12.03
C SER A 49 36.41 -8.70 -10.96
N THR A 50 35.25 -9.23 -11.39
CA THR A 50 34.28 -9.90 -10.50
C THR A 50 34.85 -11.14 -9.82
N LYS A 51 35.83 -11.81 -10.46
CA LYS A 51 36.59 -12.94 -9.88
C LYS A 51 37.37 -12.53 -8.62
N SER A 52 37.78 -11.26 -8.52
CA SER A 52 38.50 -10.77 -7.34
C SER A 52 37.56 -10.55 -6.16
N ILE A 53 36.34 -10.06 -6.43
CA ILE A 53 35.29 -9.86 -5.43
C ILE A 53 34.79 -11.20 -4.90
N SER A 54 34.51 -12.15 -5.80
CA SER A 54 34.06 -13.50 -5.40
C SER A 54 35.13 -14.23 -4.60
N ARG A 55 36.39 -14.21 -5.05
CA ARG A 55 37.51 -14.84 -4.33
C ARG A 55 37.69 -14.24 -2.95
N PHE A 56 37.66 -12.92 -2.81
CA PHE A 56 37.75 -12.25 -1.51
C PHE A 56 36.62 -12.71 -0.58
N PHE A 57 35.37 -12.65 -1.04
CA PHE A 57 34.21 -13.04 -0.24
C PHE A 57 34.31 -14.49 0.26
N PHE A 58 34.59 -15.46 -0.63
CA PHE A 58 34.72 -16.85 -0.24
C PHE A 58 35.92 -17.13 0.67
N THR A 59 37.03 -16.42 0.46
CA THR A 59 38.21 -16.54 1.32
C THR A 59 37.92 -16.03 2.73
N GLU A 60 37.26 -14.88 2.87
CA GLU A 60 36.94 -14.32 4.19
C GLU A 60 35.87 -15.13 4.92
N MET A 61 34.85 -15.61 4.21
CA MET A 61 33.82 -16.45 4.82
C MET A 61 34.35 -17.83 5.22
N GLY A 62 35.31 -18.39 4.46
CA GLY A 62 35.95 -19.67 4.75
C GLY A 62 36.84 -19.67 6.00
N LYS A 63 37.33 -18.51 6.45
CA LYS A 63 38.20 -18.39 7.64
C LYS A 63 37.50 -18.66 8.98
N ASN A 64 36.16 -18.61 9.02
CA ASN A 64 35.39 -18.64 10.27
C ASN A 64 34.66 -19.96 10.53
N GLY A 65 34.99 -21.03 9.80
CA GLY A 65 34.22 -22.30 9.83
C GLY A 65 32.89 -22.17 9.09
N THR A 66 32.15 -23.28 8.90
CA THR A 66 30.95 -23.39 8.06
C THR A 66 29.84 -22.42 8.54
N PRO A 67 29.66 -21.25 7.90
CA PRO A 67 28.68 -20.26 8.34
C PRO A 67 27.26 -20.72 8.01
N TYR A 68 26.28 -20.32 8.83
CA TYR A 68 24.87 -20.56 8.51
C TYR A 68 24.44 -19.73 7.28
N PRO A 69 23.50 -20.21 6.44
CA PRO A 69 23.12 -19.53 5.19
C PRO A 69 22.73 -18.06 5.34
N ASP A 70 22.05 -17.68 6.42
CA ASP A 70 21.64 -16.29 6.69
C ASP A 70 22.83 -15.36 6.92
N GLN A 71 23.91 -15.88 7.52
CA GLN A 71 25.13 -15.10 7.83
C GLN A 71 25.91 -14.73 6.57
N TYR A 72 25.88 -15.59 5.55
CA TYR A 72 26.45 -15.29 4.24
C TYR A 72 25.64 -14.23 3.51
N ILE A 73 24.31 -14.30 3.56
CA ILE A 73 23.43 -13.31 2.91
C ILE A 73 23.70 -11.93 3.51
N GLU A 74 23.72 -11.82 4.84
CA GLU A 74 24.06 -10.58 5.54
C GLU A 74 25.47 -10.09 5.20
N SER A 75 26.45 -10.99 5.15
CA SER A 75 27.85 -10.66 4.80
C SER A 75 28.00 -10.20 3.35
N LEU A 76 27.19 -10.75 2.44
CA LEU A 76 27.15 -10.40 1.02
C LEU A 76 26.52 -9.02 0.84
N TYR A 77 25.38 -8.75 1.48
CA TYR A 77 24.79 -7.41 1.54
C TYR A 77 25.76 -6.39 2.14
N THR A 78 26.49 -6.78 3.17
CA THR A 78 27.49 -5.93 3.83
C THR A 78 28.63 -5.58 2.88
N LEU A 79 29.20 -6.58 2.18
CA LEU A 79 30.25 -6.38 1.18
C LEU A 79 29.76 -5.43 0.08
N PHE A 80 28.57 -5.68 -0.47
CA PHE A 80 28.05 -4.86 -1.56
C PHE A 80 27.68 -3.44 -1.14
N ARG A 81 27.07 -3.27 0.04
CA ARG A 81 26.82 -1.94 0.62
C ARG A 81 28.11 -1.15 0.71
N ILE A 82 29.20 -1.77 1.15
CA ILE A 82 30.50 -1.12 1.27
C ILE A 82 31.11 -0.83 -0.11
N LEU A 83 31.06 -1.78 -1.04
CA LEU A 83 31.58 -1.61 -2.41
C LEU A 83 30.83 -0.54 -3.22
N SER A 84 29.57 -0.26 -2.90
CA SER A 84 28.71 0.74 -3.56
C SER A 84 28.72 2.12 -2.89
N GLN A 85 29.26 2.24 -1.69
CA GLN A 85 29.47 3.53 -1.04
C GLN A 85 30.65 4.25 -1.71
N GLU A 86 30.37 5.46 -2.21
CA GLU A 86 31.37 6.38 -2.81
C GLU A 86 32.08 5.85 -4.07
N ALA A 87 31.48 4.90 -4.78
CA ALA A 87 32.07 4.36 -5.99
C ALA A 87 32.02 5.40 -7.12
N ASP A 88 33.20 5.92 -7.50
CA ASP A 88 33.41 6.53 -8.83
C ASP A 88 32.89 5.58 -9.92
N PRO A 89 32.50 6.07 -11.12
CA PRO A 89 32.11 5.20 -12.22
C PRO A 89 33.26 4.22 -12.54
N ILE A 90 32.99 2.93 -12.34
CA ILE A 90 33.91 1.83 -12.58
C ILE A 90 33.25 0.84 -13.54
N SER A 91 34.05 0.23 -14.41
CA SER A 91 33.61 -0.84 -15.30
C SER A 91 33.93 -2.19 -14.65
N PHE A 92 33.09 -3.21 -14.83
CA PHE A 92 33.34 -4.54 -14.27
C PHE A 92 33.74 -5.52 -15.37
N ASP A 93 34.92 -6.15 -15.21
CA ASP A 93 35.28 -7.31 -16.02
C ASP A 93 34.62 -8.55 -15.41
N CYS A 94 33.45 -8.87 -15.94
CA CYS A 94 32.65 -10.01 -15.52
C CYS A 94 33.29 -11.36 -15.90
N GLY A 95 34.40 -11.40 -16.64
CA GLY A 95 35.02 -12.64 -17.11
C GLY A 95 34.17 -13.42 -18.13
N PHE A 96 33.08 -12.81 -18.61
CA PHE A 96 32.21 -13.30 -19.67
C PHE A 96 32.08 -12.19 -20.70
N SER A 97 32.19 -12.53 -21.99
CA SER A 97 31.90 -11.59 -23.08
C SER A 97 30.38 -11.39 -23.16
N ILE A 98 29.86 -10.45 -22.38
CA ILE A 98 28.60 -9.73 -22.62
C ILE A 98 29.02 -8.45 -23.36
N ALA A 99 28.28 -8.03 -24.38
CA ALA A 99 28.64 -6.82 -25.11
C ALA A 99 28.67 -5.63 -24.14
N GLU A 100 29.71 -4.82 -24.21
CA GLU A 100 29.96 -3.73 -23.26
C GLU A 100 28.80 -2.71 -23.28
N GLU A 101 28.11 -2.59 -24.42
CA GLU A 101 26.90 -1.78 -24.62
C GLU A 101 25.71 -2.24 -23.73
N ASP A 102 25.50 -3.54 -23.56
CA ASP A 102 24.38 -4.09 -22.76
C ASP A 102 24.58 -3.86 -21.25
N ILE A 103 25.83 -3.83 -20.80
CA ILE A 103 26.21 -3.52 -19.41
C ILE A 103 26.11 -2.01 -19.15
N GLN A 104 26.44 -1.19 -20.15
CA GLN A 104 26.42 0.28 -20.04
C GLN A 104 24.99 0.84 -19.92
N ASP A 105 24.00 0.22 -20.56
CA ASP A 105 22.59 0.62 -20.46
C ASP A 105 21.94 0.23 -19.10
N ALA A 106 22.49 -0.75 -18.41
CA ALA A 106 22.04 -1.17 -17.09
C ALA A 106 22.84 -0.44 -15.99
N GLY A 107 22.54 0.84 -15.75
CA GLY A 107 23.26 1.68 -14.79
C GLY A 107 23.62 0.97 -13.46
N ASN A 108 24.72 1.40 -12.81
CA ASN A 108 25.46 0.69 -11.74
C ASN A 108 24.62 -0.12 -10.73
N LYS A 109 23.48 0.39 -10.28
CA LYS A 109 22.57 -0.31 -9.35
C LYS A 109 22.02 -1.62 -9.93
N LYS A 110 21.65 -1.63 -11.20
CA LYS A 110 21.06 -2.79 -11.91
C LYS A 110 22.14 -3.82 -12.26
N THR A 111 23.33 -3.37 -12.66
CA THR A 111 24.51 -4.23 -12.83
C THR A 111 24.95 -4.88 -11.52
N ILE A 112 24.91 -4.17 -10.39
CA ILE A 112 25.16 -4.73 -9.06
C ILE A 112 24.08 -5.74 -8.65
N GLU A 113 22.79 -5.52 -8.93
CA GLU A 113 21.71 -6.49 -8.68
C GLU A 113 21.85 -7.77 -9.53
N LEU A 114 22.30 -7.64 -10.78
CA LEU A 114 22.58 -8.75 -11.68
C LEU A 114 23.81 -9.55 -11.24
N LEU A 115 24.89 -8.85 -10.85
CA LEU A 115 26.06 -9.46 -10.23
C LEU A 115 25.74 -10.14 -8.90
N THR A 116 24.87 -9.53 -8.09
CA THR A 116 24.35 -10.11 -6.84
C THR A 116 23.60 -11.40 -7.13
N THR A 117 22.77 -11.42 -8.17
CA THR A 117 22.00 -12.61 -8.57
C THR A 117 22.91 -13.72 -9.10
N ASN A 118 23.89 -13.40 -9.93
CA ASN A 118 24.89 -14.36 -10.43
C ASN A 118 25.84 -14.88 -9.34
N LEU A 119 26.23 -14.02 -8.39
CA LEU A 119 26.98 -14.43 -7.21
C LEU A 119 26.15 -15.31 -6.29
N ILE A 120 24.85 -15.03 -6.10
CA ILE A 120 23.91 -15.89 -5.36
C ILE A 120 23.74 -17.25 -6.04
N ILE A 121 23.61 -17.32 -7.37
CA ILE A 121 23.53 -18.59 -8.13
C ILE A 121 24.83 -19.40 -8.01
N THR A 122 25.99 -18.73 -8.16
CA THR A 122 27.31 -19.35 -8.00
C THR A 122 27.56 -19.80 -6.55
N TYR A 123 27.02 -19.05 -5.58
CA TYR A 123 27.09 -19.31 -4.14
C TYR A 123 26.22 -20.52 -3.75
N PHE A 124 24.97 -20.59 -4.21
CA PHE A 124 24.09 -21.72 -3.91
C PHE A 124 24.50 -23.02 -4.62
N ASN A 125 25.12 -22.96 -5.82
CA ASN A 125 25.71 -24.14 -6.46
C ASN A 125 26.93 -24.72 -5.70
N ASN A 126 27.55 -23.96 -4.79
CA ASN A 126 28.70 -24.39 -4.00
C ASN A 126 28.37 -24.68 -2.53
N LEU A 127 27.19 -24.30 -2.05
CA LEU A 127 26.70 -24.63 -0.72
C LEU A 127 26.27 -26.09 -0.67
N LYS A 128 27.20 -26.94 -0.23
CA LYS A 128 26.89 -28.31 0.16
C LYS A 128 26.42 -28.32 1.60
N THR A 129 25.31 -29.00 1.87
CA THR A 129 24.96 -29.40 3.24
C THR A 129 26.09 -30.24 3.83
N HIS A 130 26.06 -30.48 5.14
CA HIS A 130 26.98 -31.43 5.81
C HIS A 130 26.96 -32.85 5.19
N LYS A 131 25.97 -33.17 4.34
CA LYS A 131 25.85 -34.43 3.59
C LYS A 131 26.23 -34.32 2.10
N GLY A 132 26.75 -33.18 1.64
CA GLY A 132 27.22 -33.01 0.26
C GLY A 132 26.15 -32.60 -0.77
N THR A 133 24.87 -32.51 -0.38
CA THR A 133 23.77 -32.08 -1.26
C THR A 133 23.65 -30.55 -1.34
N VAL A 134 23.26 -30.03 -2.49
CA VAL A 134 23.06 -28.58 -2.70
C VAL A 134 21.78 -28.11 -2.00
N ASP A 135 21.88 -27.13 -1.10
CA ASP A 135 20.71 -26.54 -0.43
C ASP A 135 20.09 -25.42 -1.28
N THR A 136 18.86 -25.63 -1.76
CA THR A 136 18.12 -24.69 -2.60
C THR A 136 16.92 -24.05 -1.89
N SER A 137 16.76 -24.26 -0.58
CA SER A 137 15.56 -23.87 0.19
C SER A 137 15.27 -22.37 0.16
N LEU A 138 16.32 -21.53 0.21
CA LEU A 138 16.26 -20.07 0.29
C LEU A 138 16.21 -19.35 -1.08
N LEU A 139 16.31 -20.07 -2.19
CA LEU A 139 16.22 -19.48 -3.52
C LEU A 139 14.78 -19.05 -3.84
N LYS A 140 14.62 -17.91 -4.52
CA LYS A 140 13.33 -17.56 -5.15
C LYS A 140 12.91 -18.70 -6.09
N PRO A 141 11.61 -19.01 -6.22
CA PRO A 141 11.12 -20.06 -7.12
C PRO A 141 11.72 -19.97 -8.53
N ASP A 142 11.75 -18.77 -9.10
CA ASP A 142 12.36 -18.45 -10.41
C ASP A 142 13.83 -18.89 -10.53
N LEU A 143 14.62 -18.79 -9.44
CA LEU A 143 16.03 -19.19 -9.42
C LEU A 143 16.19 -20.72 -9.29
N LYS A 144 15.26 -21.40 -8.60
CA LYS A 144 15.27 -22.87 -8.49
C LYS A 144 15.03 -23.52 -9.84
N GLU A 145 14.11 -22.97 -10.63
CA GLU A 145 13.77 -23.46 -11.95
C GLU A 145 14.95 -23.34 -12.93
N VAL A 146 15.69 -22.24 -12.87
CA VAL A 146 16.87 -22.02 -13.71
C VAL A 146 18.03 -22.95 -13.33
N ILE A 147 18.27 -23.18 -12.03
CA ILE A 147 19.30 -24.12 -11.57
C ILE A 147 18.96 -25.54 -12.01
N ALA A 148 17.70 -25.97 -11.94
CA ALA A 148 17.27 -27.28 -12.42
C ALA A 148 17.54 -27.46 -13.93
N ARG A 149 17.43 -26.37 -14.72
CA ARG A 149 17.68 -26.37 -16.17
C ARG A 149 19.16 -26.18 -16.53
N SER A 150 19.97 -25.60 -15.64
CA SER A 150 21.40 -25.42 -15.85
C SER A 150 22.17 -26.63 -15.30
N SER A 151 22.77 -27.44 -16.16
CA SER A 151 23.72 -28.46 -15.70
C SER A 151 24.95 -27.77 -15.09
N ALA A 152 24.95 -27.67 -13.76
CA ALA A 152 26.06 -27.19 -12.93
C ALA A 152 26.63 -25.80 -13.29
N GLY A 153 25.79 -24.82 -13.65
CA GLY A 153 26.15 -23.38 -13.60
C GLY A 153 27.40 -22.92 -14.38
N ARG A 154 27.92 -23.71 -15.31
CA ARG A 154 29.20 -23.41 -16.00
C ARG A 154 29.06 -22.75 -17.36
N ASP A 155 27.88 -22.77 -17.98
CA ASP A 155 27.69 -22.17 -19.29
C ASP A 155 26.30 -21.54 -19.48
N TYR A 156 26.13 -20.39 -18.85
CA TYR A 156 24.93 -19.58 -18.96
C TYR A 156 24.66 -19.11 -20.40
N LYS A 157 25.70 -18.96 -21.24
CA LYS A 157 25.53 -18.61 -22.68
C LYS A 157 24.86 -19.73 -23.44
N THR A 158 25.27 -20.98 -23.20
CA THR A 158 24.60 -22.16 -23.76
C THR A 158 23.17 -22.30 -23.23
N LEU A 159 22.90 -21.92 -21.97
CA LEU A 159 21.53 -21.90 -21.45
C LEU A 159 20.67 -20.86 -22.17
N VAL A 160 21.12 -19.60 -22.28
CA VAL A 160 20.41 -18.55 -23.03
C VAL A 160 20.20 -18.98 -24.47
N SER A 161 21.25 -19.46 -25.14
CA SER A 161 21.18 -19.93 -26.52
C SER A 161 20.16 -21.06 -26.67
N LYS A 162 20.21 -22.10 -25.83
CA LYS A 162 19.23 -23.20 -25.85
C LYS A 162 17.81 -22.72 -25.57
N THR A 163 17.62 -21.82 -24.60
CA THR A 163 16.31 -21.26 -24.27
C THR A 163 15.76 -20.42 -25.42
N LEU A 164 16.58 -19.60 -26.06
CA LEU A 164 16.17 -18.80 -27.22
C LEU A 164 15.91 -19.68 -28.45
N THR A 165 16.73 -20.71 -28.71
CA THR A 165 16.49 -21.68 -29.78
C THR A 165 15.19 -22.46 -29.55
N ALA A 166 14.93 -22.88 -28.31
CA ALA A 166 13.67 -23.52 -27.94
C ALA A 166 12.48 -22.57 -28.09
N LEU A 167 12.64 -21.29 -27.72
CA LEU A 167 11.61 -20.27 -27.95
C LEU A 167 11.34 -20.09 -29.45
N ILE A 168 12.37 -19.99 -30.29
CA ILE A 168 12.23 -19.87 -31.75
C ILE A 168 11.46 -21.07 -32.30
N GLY A 169 11.84 -22.30 -31.92
CA GLY A 169 11.11 -23.50 -32.30
C GLY A 169 9.65 -23.45 -31.84
N SER A 170 9.41 -23.10 -30.58
CA SER A 170 8.07 -22.96 -30.04
C SER A 170 7.23 -21.89 -30.74
N LEU A 171 7.83 -20.80 -31.24
CA LEU A 171 7.12 -19.74 -31.95
C LEU A 171 6.71 -20.17 -33.37
N ALA A 172 7.36 -21.19 -33.92
CA ALA A 172 7.00 -21.79 -35.21
C ALA A 172 5.80 -22.76 -35.09
N ASP A 173 5.55 -23.31 -33.90
CA ASP A 173 4.43 -24.21 -33.66
C ASP A 173 3.08 -23.47 -33.65
N ASP A 174 2.03 -24.10 -34.18
CA ASP A 174 0.67 -23.59 -34.05
C ASP A 174 0.02 -24.06 -32.74
N LYS A 175 0.00 -23.20 -31.73
CA LYS A 175 -0.57 -23.51 -30.41
C LYS A 175 -1.38 -22.37 -29.80
N PRO A 176 -2.14 -22.59 -28.70
CA PRO A 176 -2.85 -21.53 -27.99
C PRO A 176 -1.93 -20.37 -27.60
N TRP A 177 -2.43 -19.13 -27.69
CA TRP A 177 -1.57 -17.97 -27.49
C TRP A 177 -0.99 -17.87 -26.07
N ARG A 178 -1.71 -18.43 -25.10
CA ARG A 178 -1.31 -18.51 -23.68
C ARG A 178 -0.08 -19.39 -23.49
N ASP A 179 0.09 -20.42 -24.30
CA ASP A 179 1.23 -21.33 -24.17
C ASP A 179 2.52 -20.65 -24.63
N TYR A 180 2.47 -19.75 -25.63
CA TYR A 180 3.64 -18.93 -25.96
C TYR A 180 3.99 -17.96 -24.83
N LEU A 181 3.02 -17.50 -24.02
CA LEU A 181 3.31 -16.58 -22.92
C LEU A 181 4.23 -17.22 -21.88
N ASP A 182 4.02 -18.50 -21.56
CA ASP A 182 4.88 -19.21 -20.63
C ASP A 182 6.30 -19.37 -21.18
N ASP A 183 6.44 -19.69 -22.47
CA ASP A 183 7.76 -19.78 -23.11
C ASP A 183 8.47 -18.42 -23.23
N ILE A 184 7.73 -17.37 -23.58
CA ILE A 184 8.23 -15.99 -23.63
C ILE A 184 8.65 -15.53 -22.24
N ASN A 185 7.86 -15.82 -21.20
CA ASN A 185 8.17 -15.47 -19.82
C ASN A 185 9.41 -16.23 -19.32
N ASN A 186 9.54 -17.51 -19.67
CA ASN A 186 10.72 -18.31 -19.35
C ASN A 186 11.97 -17.76 -20.04
N ALA A 187 11.86 -17.40 -21.31
CA ALA A 187 12.96 -16.80 -22.04
C ALA A 187 13.34 -15.41 -21.50
N ASP A 188 12.36 -14.55 -21.21
CA ASP A 188 12.59 -13.24 -20.59
C ASP A 188 13.26 -13.37 -19.23
N LEU A 189 12.81 -14.30 -18.38
CA LEU A 189 13.43 -14.57 -17.10
C LEU A 189 14.88 -15.01 -17.26
N VAL A 190 15.14 -15.97 -18.15
CA VAL A 190 16.50 -16.41 -18.46
C VAL A 190 17.31 -15.20 -18.91
N CYS A 191 16.92 -14.48 -19.96
CA CYS A 191 17.62 -13.28 -20.46
C CYS A 191 17.88 -12.23 -19.36
N ARG A 192 16.89 -11.88 -18.54
CA ARG A 192 17.07 -10.91 -17.44
C ARG A 192 18.13 -11.36 -16.44
N LEU A 193 18.23 -12.65 -16.16
CA LEU A 193 19.29 -13.18 -15.29
C LEU A 193 20.69 -13.10 -15.93
N ALA A 194 20.77 -13.01 -17.27
CA ALA A 194 22.03 -12.70 -17.99
C ALA A 194 22.51 -11.28 -17.75
N GLY A 195 21.58 -10.39 -17.38
CA GLY A 195 21.71 -8.97 -17.63
C GLY A 195 21.35 -8.53 -19.05
N ALA A 196 20.67 -9.36 -19.83
CA ALA A 196 20.23 -9.06 -21.19
C ALA A 196 18.71 -8.84 -21.24
N LYS A 197 18.24 -8.09 -22.25
CA LYS A 197 16.81 -8.02 -22.57
C LYS A 197 16.42 -9.21 -23.46
N LEU A 198 15.16 -9.63 -23.40
CA LEU A 198 14.62 -10.57 -24.39
C LEU A 198 14.77 -9.95 -25.79
N PRO A 199 15.34 -10.67 -26.78
CA PRO A 199 15.43 -10.17 -28.15
C PRO A 199 14.07 -9.84 -28.75
N SER A 200 14.04 -8.93 -29.71
CA SER A 200 12.81 -8.61 -30.44
C SER A 200 12.31 -9.83 -31.20
N MET A 201 11.01 -10.09 -31.09
CA MET A 201 10.35 -11.17 -31.79
C MET A 201 10.12 -10.81 -33.26
N GLU A 202 10.17 -11.81 -34.15
CA GLU A 202 9.75 -11.62 -35.54
C GLU A 202 8.32 -11.08 -35.62
N LYS A 203 8.11 -10.10 -36.53
CA LYS A 203 6.83 -9.42 -36.67
C LYS A 203 5.68 -10.38 -37.00
N SER A 204 5.93 -11.42 -37.80
CA SER A 204 4.98 -12.47 -38.18
C SER A 204 4.53 -13.30 -36.98
N ALA A 205 5.48 -13.80 -36.18
CA ALA A 205 5.20 -14.58 -34.97
C ALA A 205 4.41 -13.76 -33.94
N LEU A 206 4.87 -12.52 -33.68
CA LEU A 206 4.18 -11.61 -32.77
C LEU A 206 2.76 -11.27 -33.26
N ALA A 207 2.58 -11.03 -34.56
CA ALA A 207 1.26 -10.79 -35.14
C ALA A 207 0.31 -12.00 -34.98
N GLY A 208 0.82 -13.22 -35.14
CA GLY A 208 0.06 -14.46 -34.94
C GLY A 208 -0.43 -14.60 -33.49
N ILE A 209 0.45 -14.37 -32.51
CA ILE A 209 0.10 -14.40 -31.08
C ILE A 209 -0.96 -13.34 -30.77
N ILE A 210 -0.75 -12.10 -31.23
CA ILE A 210 -1.69 -10.99 -31.02
C ILE A 210 -3.05 -11.28 -31.67
N ALA A 211 -3.09 -11.87 -32.87
CA ALA A 211 -4.34 -12.21 -33.55
C ALA A 211 -5.17 -13.24 -32.74
N LYS A 212 -4.52 -14.29 -32.24
CA LYS A 212 -5.15 -15.29 -31.36
C LYS A 212 -5.63 -14.68 -30.03
N SER A 213 -4.81 -13.84 -29.40
CA SER A 213 -5.19 -13.10 -28.19
C SER A 213 -6.43 -12.22 -28.43
N ARG A 214 -6.45 -11.45 -29.52
CA ARG A 214 -7.58 -10.59 -29.91
C ARG A 214 -8.84 -11.39 -30.18
N HIS A 215 -8.72 -12.57 -30.80
CA HIS A 215 -9.85 -13.45 -31.05
C HIS A 215 -10.48 -13.94 -29.74
N GLU A 216 -9.66 -14.35 -28.76
CA GLU A 216 -10.16 -14.80 -27.45
C GLU A 216 -10.96 -13.71 -26.74
N ILE A 217 -10.40 -12.50 -26.59
CA ILE A 217 -11.11 -11.41 -25.89
C ILE A 217 -12.34 -10.94 -26.65
N LYS A 218 -12.31 -10.95 -27.98
CA LYS A 218 -13.50 -10.65 -28.79
C LYS A 218 -14.62 -11.63 -28.49
N SER A 219 -14.34 -12.94 -28.52
CA SER A 219 -15.32 -13.99 -28.23
C SER A 219 -15.89 -13.87 -26.81
N LEU A 220 -15.02 -13.65 -25.81
CA LEU A 220 -15.45 -13.43 -24.42
C LEU A 220 -16.33 -12.18 -24.27
N ASN A 221 -15.94 -11.08 -24.92
CA ASN A 221 -16.68 -9.82 -24.84
C ASN A 221 -18.01 -9.86 -25.61
N ASP A 222 -18.10 -10.62 -26.70
CA ASP A 222 -19.36 -10.83 -27.43
C ASP A 222 -20.38 -11.57 -26.55
N VAL A 223 -19.94 -12.60 -25.82
CA VAL A 223 -20.79 -13.28 -24.82
C VAL A 223 -21.18 -12.31 -23.69
N PHE A 224 -20.24 -11.50 -23.22
CA PHE A 224 -20.51 -10.51 -22.18
C PHE A 224 -21.57 -9.49 -22.61
N SER A 225 -21.43 -8.92 -23.81
CA SER A 225 -22.42 -8.01 -24.41
C SER A 225 -23.80 -8.63 -24.49
N LYS A 226 -23.91 -9.89 -24.94
CA LYS A 226 -25.20 -10.60 -25.02
C LYS A 226 -25.86 -10.74 -23.66
N ILE A 227 -25.11 -11.14 -22.63
CA ILE A 227 -25.62 -11.25 -21.26
C ILE A 227 -26.16 -9.90 -20.77
N LEU A 228 -25.42 -8.80 -20.98
CA LEU A 228 -25.84 -7.46 -20.57
C LEU A 228 -27.11 -7.01 -21.30
N MET A 229 -27.21 -7.26 -22.61
CA MET A 229 -28.40 -6.92 -23.40
C MET A 229 -29.63 -7.73 -22.95
N THR A 230 -29.49 -9.03 -22.74
CA THR A 230 -30.58 -9.88 -22.25
C THR A 230 -31.05 -9.41 -20.87
N ARG A 231 -30.11 -9.08 -19.97
CA ARG A 231 -30.44 -8.54 -18.64
C ARG A 231 -31.28 -7.27 -18.72
N GLU A 232 -30.91 -6.33 -19.60
CA GLU A 232 -31.63 -5.08 -19.81
C GLU A 232 -33.04 -5.32 -20.39
N GLN A 233 -33.19 -6.22 -21.37
CA GLN A 233 -34.49 -6.57 -21.95
C GLN A 233 -35.43 -7.21 -20.92
N MET A 234 -34.93 -8.13 -20.10
CA MET A 234 -35.74 -8.81 -19.07
C MET A 234 -36.25 -7.84 -18.00
N ALA A 235 -35.45 -6.82 -17.64
CA ALA A 235 -35.87 -5.77 -16.71
C ALA A 235 -37.04 -4.93 -17.22
N LEU A 236 -37.26 -4.88 -18.54
CA LEU A 236 -38.36 -4.14 -19.17
C LEU A 236 -39.63 -4.98 -19.37
N GLN A 237 -39.50 -6.30 -19.48
CA GLN A 237 -40.59 -7.17 -19.96
C GLN A 237 -41.26 -8.03 -18.87
N GLU A 238 -40.53 -8.46 -17.84
CA GLU A 238 -41.05 -9.46 -16.88
C GLU A 238 -41.84 -8.81 -15.73
N LYS A 239 -43.17 -8.84 -15.82
CA LYS A 239 -44.07 -8.33 -14.77
C LYS A 239 -44.14 -9.24 -13.54
N ASN A 240 -43.77 -10.53 -13.65
CA ASN A 240 -43.78 -11.46 -12.52
C ASN A 240 -42.48 -11.39 -11.72
N LYS A 241 -42.56 -10.79 -10.51
CA LYS A 241 -41.41 -10.61 -9.61
C LYS A 241 -40.62 -11.90 -9.31
N LYS A 242 -41.30 -13.04 -9.12
CA LYS A 242 -40.62 -14.32 -8.78
C LYS A 242 -39.86 -14.90 -9.97
N LYS A 243 -40.43 -14.84 -11.17
CA LYS A 243 -39.75 -15.27 -12.41
C LYS A 243 -38.59 -14.33 -12.75
N PHE A 244 -38.81 -13.02 -12.59
CA PHE A 244 -37.78 -12.00 -12.76
C PHE A 244 -36.57 -12.26 -11.87
N LEU A 245 -36.76 -12.45 -10.56
CA LEU A 245 -35.66 -12.70 -9.62
C LEU A 245 -34.85 -13.95 -9.99
N LYS A 246 -35.52 -15.07 -10.30
CA LYS A 246 -34.84 -16.32 -10.74
C LYS A 246 -34.04 -16.12 -12.03
N ALA A 247 -34.57 -15.37 -12.99
CA ALA A 247 -33.85 -15.06 -14.22
C ALA A 247 -32.63 -14.17 -13.95
N MET A 248 -32.77 -13.17 -13.08
CA MET A 248 -31.67 -12.27 -12.70
C MET A 248 -30.56 -13.00 -11.93
N GLU A 249 -30.88 -13.99 -11.10
CA GLU A 249 -29.90 -14.88 -10.47
C GLU A 249 -29.08 -15.63 -11.53
N LYS A 250 -29.73 -16.28 -12.49
CA LYS A 250 -29.04 -16.96 -13.61
C LYS A 250 -28.16 -16.00 -14.42
N MET A 251 -28.65 -14.78 -14.68
CA MET A 251 -27.87 -13.75 -15.37
C MET A 251 -26.67 -13.28 -14.54
N ASN A 252 -26.79 -13.20 -13.22
CA ASN A 252 -25.66 -12.90 -12.33
C ASN A 252 -24.62 -14.02 -12.37
N GLU A 253 -25.01 -15.29 -12.32
CA GLU A 253 -24.10 -16.44 -12.44
C GLU A 253 -23.38 -16.47 -13.79
N ALA A 254 -24.10 -16.22 -14.89
CA ALA A 254 -23.52 -16.11 -16.22
C ALA A 254 -22.52 -14.95 -16.30
N THR A 255 -22.88 -13.79 -15.71
CA THR A 255 -21.99 -12.62 -15.64
C THR A 255 -20.71 -12.95 -14.89
N LEU A 256 -20.80 -13.56 -13.70
CA LEU A 256 -19.64 -13.95 -12.90
C LEU A 256 -18.74 -14.96 -13.65
N THR A 257 -19.33 -15.91 -14.35
CA THR A 257 -18.59 -16.90 -15.15
C THR A 257 -17.78 -16.22 -16.26
N VAL A 258 -18.38 -15.27 -16.98
CA VAL A 258 -17.69 -14.53 -18.05
C VAL A 258 -16.64 -13.58 -17.48
N LEU A 259 -16.93 -12.87 -16.38
CA LEU A 259 -15.93 -12.02 -15.71
C LEU A 259 -14.72 -12.83 -15.25
N LYS A 260 -14.90 -14.04 -14.73
CA LYS A 260 -13.76 -14.92 -14.36
C LYS A 260 -12.86 -15.21 -15.56
N ARG A 261 -13.44 -15.49 -16.72
CA ARG A 261 -12.69 -15.75 -17.97
C ARG A 261 -12.00 -14.49 -18.49
N ILE A 262 -12.69 -13.34 -18.48
CA ILE A 262 -12.11 -12.05 -18.86
C ILE A 262 -10.96 -11.68 -17.91
N ASN A 263 -11.10 -11.91 -16.61
CA ASN A 263 -10.02 -11.67 -15.65
C ASN A 263 -8.79 -12.52 -15.97
N ALA A 264 -8.98 -13.83 -16.17
CA ALA A 264 -7.89 -14.73 -16.53
C ALA A 264 -7.24 -14.39 -17.88
N TYR A 265 -8.01 -13.82 -18.82
CA TYR A 265 -7.48 -13.27 -20.07
C TYR A 265 -6.64 -12.02 -19.80
N LEU A 266 -7.18 -11.04 -19.05
CA LEU A 266 -6.49 -9.78 -18.76
C LEU A 266 -5.22 -10.01 -17.95
N GLU A 267 -5.19 -10.99 -17.05
CA GLU A 267 -3.98 -11.40 -16.34
C GLU A 267 -2.87 -11.80 -17.32
N ALA A 268 -3.17 -12.71 -18.23
CA ALA A 268 -2.22 -13.16 -19.26
C ALA A 268 -1.83 -12.02 -20.20
N ALA A 269 -2.79 -11.18 -20.61
CA ALA A 269 -2.55 -10.03 -21.49
C ALA A 269 -1.66 -8.98 -20.80
N HIS A 270 -1.87 -8.67 -19.52
CA HIS A 270 -1.02 -7.77 -18.75
C HIS A 270 0.41 -8.29 -18.62
N ARG A 271 0.59 -9.60 -18.45
CA ARG A 271 1.92 -10.23 -18.44
C ARG A 271 2.59 -10.07 -19.80
N LEU A 272 1.89 -10.37 -20.89
CA LEU A 272 2.40 -10.22 -22.26
C LEU A 272 2.79 -8.77 -22.56
N MET A 273 1.91 -7.82 -22.24
CA MET A 273 2.16 -6.38 -22.40
C MET A 273 3.41 -5.94 -21.65
N ARG A 274 3.61 -6.45 -20.42
CA ARG A 274 4.79 -6.10 -19.61
C ARG A 274 6.08 -6.70 -20.14
N ILE A 275 6.07 -7.96 -20.57
CA ILE A 275 7.29 -8.65 -21.02
C ILE A 275 7.77 -8.08 -22.35
N LEU A 276 6.83 -7.79 -23.26
CA LEU A 276 7.13 -7.33 -24.62
C LEU A 276 6.99 -5.80 -24.80
N ASP A 277 6.76 -5.07 -23.72
CA ASP A 277 6.53 -3.61 -23.71
C ASP A 277 5.45 -3.15 -24.73
N LEU A 278 4.32 -3.87 -24.75
CA LEU A 278 3.21 -3.60 -25.67
C LEU A 278 2.13 -2.76 -25.02
N SER A 279 1.51 -1.87 -25.80
CA SER A 279 0.36 -1.11 -25.34
C SER A 279 -0.93 -1.95 -25.36
N PRO A 280 -1.94 -1.59 -24.52
CA PRO A 280 -3.25 -2.25 -24.55
C PRO A 280 -3.91 -2.24 -25.93
N ALA A 281 -3.75 -1.15 -26.69
CA ALA A 281 -4.28 -1.02 -28.05
C ALA A 281 -3.72 -2.10 -28.99
N VAL A 282 -2.47 -2.51 -28.81
CA VAL A 282 -1.86 -3.58 -29.58
C VAL A 282 -2.47 -4.93 -29.21
N VAL A 283 -2.57 -5.26 -27.93
CA VAL A 283 -3.01 -6.61 -27.49
C VAL A 283 -4.53 -6.79 -27.58
N LEU A 284 -5.32 -5.75 -27.28
CA LEU A 284 -6.79 -5.80 -27.23
C LEU A 284 -7.45 -5.36 -28.55
N GLY A 285 -6.79 -4.50 -29.33
CA GLY A 285 -7.29 -4.02 -30.61
C GLY A 285 -8.65 -3.33 -30.49
N LYS A 286 -9.54 -3.61 -31.45
CA LYS A 286 -10.89 -3.01 -31.52
C LYS A 286 -11.82 -3.45 -30.38
N THR A 287 -11.47 -4.50 -29.63
CA THR A 287 -12.28 -4.98 -28.51
C THR A 287 -12.11 -4.11 -27.26
N ASP A 288 -10.99 -3.38 -27.15
CA ASP A 288 -10.67 -2.50 -26.02
C ASP A 288 -11.81 -1.52 -25.65
N PRO A 289 -12.30 -0.66 -26.57
CA PRO A 289 -13.38 0.28 -26.27
C PRO A 289 -14.70 -0.44 -25.95
N VAL A 290 -15.02 -1.53 -26.64
CA VAL A 290 -16.29 -2.27 -26.41
C VAL A 290 -16.29 -2.93 -25.03
N LEU A 291 -15.15 -3.49 -24.62
CA LEU A 291 -14.98 -4.07 -23.30
C LEU A 291 -15.13 -2.98 -22.22
N MET A 292 -14.51 -1.81 -22.40
CA MET A 292 -14.66 -0.67 -21.49
C MET A 292 -16.14 -0.27 -21.35
N GLN A 293 -16.86 -0.12 -22.46
CA GLN A 293 -18.29 0.20 -22.45
C GLN A 293 -19.11 -0.86 -21.69
N ASN A 294 -18.87 -2.15 -21.94
CA ASN A 294 -19.59 -3.23 -21.23
C ASN A 294 -19.30 -3.23 -19.71
N LEU A 295 -18.04 -3.02 -19.31
CA LEU A 295 -17.68 -2.88 -17.90
C LEU A 295 -18.32 -1.63 -17.28
N THR A 296 -18.41 -0.53 -18.04
CA THR A 296 -19.14 0.68 -17.60
C THR A 296 -20.62 0.38 -17.36
N ARG A 297 -21.30 -0.32 -18.28
CA ARG A 297 -22.70 -0.74 -18.11
C ARG A 297 -22.88 -1.58 -16.85
N LEU A 298 -22.00 -2.55 -16.65
CA LEU A 298 -22.09 -3.46 -15.52
C LEU A 298 -21.82 -2.76 -14.18
N PHE A 299 -20.80 -1.90 -14.08
CA PHE A 299 -20.39 -1.34 -12.78
C PHE A 299 -21.04 0.00 -12.45
N PHE A 300 -21.36 0.82 -13.46
CA PHE A 300 -21.93 2.16 -13.28
C PHE A 300 -23.42 2.26 -13.66
N GLY A 301 -24.02 1.18 -14.18
CA GLY A 301 -25.45 1.16 -14.50
C GLY A 301 -25.83 2.00 -15.72
N ALA A 302 -24.86 2.33 -16.58
CA ALA A 302 -25.12 2.97 -17.86
C ALA A 302 -26.01 2.07 -18.72
N LYS A 303 -27.11 2.61 -19.25
CA LYS A 303 -27.93 1.93 -20.28
C LYS A 303 -27.27 2.04 -21.65
N SER A 304 -27.48 1.05 -22.51
CA SER A 304 -26.90 0.98 -23.86
C SER A 304 -27.14 2.23 -24.72
N ASP A 305 -28.30 2.89 -24.58
CA ASP A 305 -28.71 4.08 -25.32
C ASP A 305 -28.11 5.40 -24.79
N ARG A 306 -27.36 5.35 -23.68
CA ARG A 306 -26.88 6.54 -22.95
C ARG A 306 -25.36 6.67 -22.88
N ILE A 307 -24.61 5.68 -23.38
CA ILE A 307 -23.14 5.68 -23.33
C ILE A 307 -22.54 6.74 -24.26
N ASP A 308 -23.22 7.06 -25.36
CA ASP A 308 -22.78 8.12 -26.29
C ASP A 308 -23.30 9.51 -25.87
N LYS A 309 -24.14 9.58 -24.83
CA LYS A 309 -24.74 10.80 -24.26
C LYS A 309 -24.39 10.99 -22.78
N LEU A 310 -23.27 10.39 -22.34
CA LEU A 310 -22.78 10.43 -20.95
C LEU A 310 -22.53 11.84 -20.41
N GLU A 311 -22.41 12.83 -21.29
CA GLU A 311 -22.22 14.23 -20.91
C GLU A 311 -23.47 14.85 -20.24
N ASN A 312 -24.67 14.24 -20.36
CA ASN A 312 -25.93 14.87 -19.91
C ASN A 312 -26.82 14.00 -19.00
N VAL A 313 -26.36 12.83 -18.54
CA VAL A 313 -27.19 11.94 -17.71
C VAL A 313 -26.50 11.66 -16.36
N ASP A 314 -27.17 12.00 -15.26
CA ASP A 314 -26.78 11.60 -13.91
C ASP A 314 -27.09 10.10 -13.69
N LEU A 315 -26.23 9.26 -14.27
CA LEU A 315 -26.38 7.79 -14.25
C LEU A 315 -26.13 7.21 -12.87
N VAL A 316 -25.35 7.89 -12.03
CA VAL A 316 -25.02 7.45 -10.68
C VAL A 316 -26.17 7.70 -9.71
N ALA A 317 -26.92 8.81 -9.85
CA ALA A 317 -28.15 9.04 -9.09
C ALA A 317 -29.21 7.93 -9.31
N ASN A 318 -29.23 7.29 -10.48
CA ASN A 318 -30.18 6.22 -10.81
C ASN A 318 -29.74 4.83 -10.30
N LEU A 319 -28.46 4.65 -9.96
CA LEU A 319 -27.92 3.37 -9.51
C LEU A 319 -28.26 3.09 -8.04
N GLY A 320 -28.25 4.13 -7.20
CA GLY A 320 -28.40 4.01 -5.74
C GLY A 320 -27.16 3.43 -5.04
N THR A 321 -26.88 3.85 -3.81
CA THR A 321 -25.63 3.49 -3.11
C THR A 321 -25.49 1.98 -2.89
N ALA A 322 -26.57 1.29 -2.50
CA ALA A 322 -26.54 -0.15 -2.24
C ALA A 322 -26.15 -0.97 -3.48
N ALA A 323 -26.66 -0.59 -4.66
CA ALA A 323 -26.30 -1.27 -5.90
C ALA A 323 -24.88 -0.94 -6.35
N ALA A 324 -24.42 0.31 -6.15
CA ALA A 324 -23.05 0.71 -6.41
C ALA A 324 -22.05 -0.11 -5.56
N ARG A 325 -22.30 -0.22 -4.26
CA ARG A 325 -21.51 -1.05 -3.33
C ARG A 325 -21.50 -2.52 -3.73
N TYR A 326 -22.66 -3.09 -4.08
CA TYR A 326 -22.74 -4.47 -4.57
C TYR A 326 -21.89 -4.68 -5.84
N ARG A 327 -21.99 -3.79 -6.82
CA ARG A 327 -21.23 -3.86 -8.08
C ARG A 327 -19.72 -3.70 -7.85
N LEU A 328 -19.30 -2.80 -6.95
CA LEU A 328 -17.89 -2.68 -6.56
C LEU A 328 -17.39 -3.93 -5.84
N SER A 329 -18.20 -4.52 -4.95
CA SER A 329 -17.85 -5.78 -4.29
C SER A 329 -17.64 -6.91 -5.31
N MET A 330 -18.39 -6.91 -6.42
CA MET A 330 -18.20 -7.83 -7.53
C MET A 330 -16.92 -7.52 -8.30
N LEU A 331 -16.66 -6.24 -8.63
CA LEU A 331 -15.45 -5.80 -9.33
C LEU A 331 -14.18 -6.27 -8.60
N PHE A 332 -14.12 -6.05 -7.29
CA PHE A 332 -12.93 -6.35 -6.48
C PHE A 332 -12.65 -7.85 -6.29
N LYS A 333 -13.56 -8.74 -6.74
CA LYS A 333 -13.26 -10.18 -6.86
C LYS A 333 -12.37 -10.51 -8.06
N TYR A 334 -12.22 -9.57 -9.00
CA TYR A 334 -11.50 -9.73 -10.26
C TYR A 334 -10.39 -8.66 -10.35
N PRO A 335 -9.18 -8.96 -9.87
CA PRO A 335 -8.10 -7.97 -9.73
C PRO A 335 -7.60 -7.42 -11.06
N ASP A 336 -7.56 -8.21 -12.12
CA ASP A 336 -7.09 -7.76 -13.44
C ASP A 336 -8.15 -6.92 -14.15
N ILE A 337 -9.42 -7.24 -13.98
CA ILE A 337 -10.52 -6.35 -14.40
C ILE A 337 -10.46 -5.05 -13.61
N THR A 338 -10.24 -5.11 -12.29
CA THR A 338 -10.11 -3.92 -11.44
C THR A 338 -8.95 -3.02 -11.88
N ARG A 339 -7.79 -3.61 -12.17
CA ARG A 339 -6.63 -2.91 -12.73
C ARG A 339 -6.96 -2.27 -14.09
N TYR A 340 -7.64 -3.00 -14.95
CA TYR A 340 -8.08 -2.50 -16.26
C TYR A 340 -9.04 -1.30 -16.12
N CYS A 341 -9.99 -1.39 -15.20
CA CYS A 341 -10.96 -0.33 -14.87
C CYS A 341 -10.31 0.94 -14.28
N CYS A 342 -9.06 0.93 -13.81
CA CYS A 342 -8.37 2.15 -13.39
C CYS A 342 -8.28 3.20 -14.51
N ARG A 343 -8.37 2.77 -15.78
CA ARG A 343 -8.41 3.65 -16.95
C ARG A 343 -9.62 4.58 -16.99
N PHE A 344 -10.71 4.27 -16.28
CA PHE A 344 -11.87 5.16 -16.19
C PHE A 344 -11.49 6.54 -15.67
N LYS A 345 -10.47 6.64 -14.81
CA LYS A 345 -9.97 7.93 -14.31
C LYS A 345 -9.33 8.80 -15.38
N SER A 346 -8.58 8.19 -16.30
CA SER A 346 -7.79 8.89 -17.32
C SER A 346 -8.56 9.15 -18.62
N GLU A 347 -9.56 8.33 -18.94
CA GLU A 347 -10.30 8.44 -20.19
C GLU A 347 -11.48 9.42 -20.08
N LYS A 348 -11.47 10.47 -20.93
CA LYS A 348 -12.46 11.56 -20.91
C LYS A 348 -13.90 11.05 -20.92
N THR A 349 -14.20 10.02 -21.70
CA THR A 349 -15.52 9.41 -21.84
C THR A 349 -16.08 8.87 -20.53
N TYR A 350 -15.23 8.33 -19.65
CA TYR A 350 -15.65 7.62 -18.44
C TYR A 350 -15.33 8.36 -17.13
N ARG A 351 -14.45 9.37 -17.21
CA ARG A 351 -13.93 10.10 -16.06
C ARG A 351 -15.02 10.71 -15.18
N ARG A 352 -16.10 11.21 -15.79
CA ARG A 352 -17.24 11.75 -15.03
C ARG A 352 -17.90 10.67 -14.16
N LEU A 353 -18.25 9.52 -14.74
CA LEU A 353 -18.88 8.41 -14.03
C LEU A 353 -18.02 7.89 -12.88
N TYR A 354 -16.71 7.84 -13.11
CA TYR A 354 -15.73 7.50 -12.09
C TYR A 354 -15.85 8.42 -10.87
N PHE A 355 -15.85 9.74 -11.08
CA PHE A 355 -15.98 10.69 -9.97
C PHE A 355 -17.36 10.70 -9.35
N ASP A 356 -18.42 10.60 -10.14
CA ASP A 356 -19.79 10.58 -9.64
C ASP A 356 -20.03 9.38 -8.72
N LEU A 357 -19.46 8.21 -9.03
CA LEU A 357 -19.46 7.04 -8.14
C LEU A 357 -18.84 7.37 -6.77
N PHE A 358 -17.65 7.98 -6.75
CA PHE A 358 -17.01 8.36 -5.50
C PHE A 358 -17.79 9.44 -4.75
N ARG A 359 -18.39 10.41 -5.44
CA ARG A 359 -19.28 11.41 -4.82
C ARG A 359 -20.46 10.75 -4.13
N LEU A 360 -21.10 9.79 -4.78
CA LEU A 360 -22.21 9.03 -4.20
C LEU A 360 -21.76 8.29 -2.93
N LEU A 361 -20.62 7.61 -2.96
CA LEU A 361 -20.10 6.86 -1.82
C LEU A 361 -19.68 7.77 -0.65
N TYR A 362 -19.00 8.89 -0.93
CA TYR A 362 -18.63 9.86 0.12
C TYR A 362 -19.87 10.51 0.73
N LYS A 363 -20.86 10.88 -0.09
CA LYS A 363 -22.12 11.44 0.39
C LYS A 363 -22.85 10.47 1.32
N ASP A 364 -23.01 9.21 0.91
CA ASP A 364 -23.63 8.15 1.73
C ASP A 364 -22.90 7.94 3.06
N LEU A 365 -21.57 7.92 3.03
CA LEU A 365 -20.76 7.80 4.25
C LEU A 365 -20.91 9.01 5.18
N ALA A 366 -20.90 10.23 4.63
CA ALA A 366 -21.10 11.45 5.41
C ALA A 366 -22.50 11.50 6.04
N GLU A 367 -23.54 11.15 5.28
CA GLU A 367 -24.92 11.05 5.77
C GLU A 367 -25.05 9.98 6.86
N LYS A 368 -24.41 8.82 6.69
CA LYS A 368 -24.42 7.76 7.71
C LYS A 368 -23.74 8.20 9.00
N LEU A 369 -22.58 8.85 8.92
CA LEU A 369 -21.89 9.42 10.07
C LEU A 369 -22.74 10.50 10.76
N SER A 370 -23.45 11.30 9.98
CA SER A 370 -24.33 12.36 10.48
C SER A 370 -25.61 11.82 11.11
N GLY A 371 -26.08 10.64 10.70
CA GLY A 371 -27.28 10.01 11.26
C GLY A 371 -27.07 9.25 12.57
N LEU A 372 -25.82 8.93 12.95
CA LEU A 372 -25.52 8.20 14.18
C LEU A 372 -25.59 9.12 15.42
N THR A 373 -26.11 8.58 16.52
CA THR A 373 -26.38 9.28 17.78
C THR A 373 -25.98 8.41 18.98
N ARG A 374 -26.21 8.89 20.21
CA ARG A 374 -25.98 8.11 21.46
C ARG A 374 -26.78 6.81 21.53
N GLU A 375 -27.93 6.78 20.88
CA GLU A 375 -28.84 5.63 20.89
C GLU A 375 -28.48 4.62 19.80
N SER A 376 -27.45 4.90 18.99
CA SER A 376 -27.03 4.00 17.93
C SER A 376 -26.61 2.64 18.49
N THR A 377 -27.14 1.60 17.87
CA THR A 377 -26.91 0.22 18.25
C THR A 377 -25.52 -0.26 17.85
N GLU A 378 -25.02 -1.31 18.50
CA GLU A 378 -23.76 -1.95 18.11
C GLU A 378 -23.78 -2.43 16.65
N SER A 379 -24.95 -2.86 16.16
CA SER A 379 -25.15 -3.27 14.76
C SER A 379 -24.90 -2.11 13.80
N GLU A 380 -25.41 -0.92 14.09
CA GLU A 380 -25.20 0.27 13.25
C GLU A 380 -23.73 0.70 13.20
N LEU A 381 -23.04 0.61 14.34
CA LEU A 381 -21.60 0.89 14.41
C LEU A 381 -20.77 -0.14 13.64
N LYS A 382 -21.14 -1.44 13.69
CA LYS A 382 -20.50 -2.49 12.86
C LYS A 382 -20.72 -2.25 11.37
N LEU A 383 -21.93 -1.85 10.97
CA LEU A 383 -22.25 -1.51 9.58
C LEU A 383 -21.44 -0.31 9.09
N LEU A 384 -21.26 0.72 9.93
CA LEU A 384 -20.37 1.86 9.63
C LEU A 384 -18.94 1.38 9.36
N GLY A 385 -18.38 0.55 10.24
CA GLY A 385 -17.03 0.02 10.06
C GLY A 385 -16.86 -0.76 8.75
N GLN A 386 -17.86 -1.57 8.38
CA GLN A 386 -17.88 -2.28 7.09
C GLN A 386 -17.89 -1.31 5.90
N GLN A 387 -18.74 -0.27 5.94
CA GLN A 387 -18.80 0.76 4.90
C GLN A 387 -17.48 1.51 4.73
N ILE A 388 -16.81 1.85 5.85
CA ILE A 388 -15.50 2.51 5.81
C ILE A 388 -14.46 1.59 5.15
N VAL A 389 -14.44 0.30 5.46
CA VAL A 389 -13.54 -0.68 4.84
C VAL A 389 -13.82 -0.84 3.35
N GLU A 390 -15.09 -0.89 2.95
CA GLU A 390 -15.48 -0.95 1.54
C GLU A 390 -15.03 0.29 0.77
N MET A 391 -15.21 1.48 1.36
CA MET A 391 -14.77 2.73 0.78
C MET A 391 -13.25 2.79 0.67
N GLN A 392 -12.53 2.30 1.68
CA GLN A 392 -11.07 2.22 1.64
C GLN A 392 -10.62 1.32 0.48
N ARG A 393 -11.24 0.15 0.33
CA ARG A 393 -10.97 -0.75 -0.80
C ARG A 393 -11.24 -0.08 -2.14
N ALA A 394 -12.31 0.73 -2.24
CA ALA A 394 -12.59 1.47 -3.47
C ALA A 394 -11.52 2.50 -3.80
N VAL A 395 -11.10 3.30 -2.81
CA VAL A 395 -10.02 4.28 -2.96
C VAL A 395 -8.71 3.59 -3.37
N ASP A 396 -8.34 2.51 -2.68
CA ASP A 396 -7.08 1.78 -2.89
C ASP A 396 -7.06 1.08 -4.26
N ASN A 397 -8.13 0.36 -4.62
CA ASN A 397 -8.19 -0.44 -5.83
C ASN A 397 -8.40 0.38 -7.11
N LEU A 398 -9.21 1.44 -7.05
CA LEU A 398 -9.49 2.28 -8.21
C LEU A 398 -8.58 3.52 -8.30
N ARG A 399 -7.71 3.72 -7.29
CA ARG A 399 -6.64 4.72 -7.27
C ARG A 399 -7.14 6.17 -7.36
N LEU A 400 -8.12 6.51 -6.52
CA LEU A 400 -8.54 7.90 -6.34
C LEU A 400 -7.36 8.73 -5.83
N ALA A 401 -7.06 9.88 -6.46
CA ALA A 401 -5.93 10.68 -6.01
C ALA A 401 -6.30 11.49 -4.76
N PRO A 402 -5.32 11.81 -3.88
CA PRO A 402 -5.53 12.66 -2.71
C PRO A 402 -6.19 14.00 -3.01
N LEU A 403 -5.88 14.62 -4.15
CA LEU A 403 -6.40 15.93 -4.55
C LEU A 403 -7.79 15.87 -5.23
N ASP A 404 -8.28 14.68 -5.57
CA ASP A 404 -9.60 14.52 -6.16
C ASP A 404 -10.68 14.63 -5.08
N LEU A 405 -11.81 15.29 -5.37
CA LEU A 405 -13.00 15.38 -4.49
C LEU A 405 -12.75 15.98 -3.08
N PRO A 406 -12.13 17.17 -2.98
CA PRO A 406 -11.75 17.76 -1.69
C PRO A 406 -12.96 18.08 -0.80
N GLU A 407 -14.07 18.56 -1.36
CA GLU A 407 -15.27 18.92 -0.61
C GLU A 407 -15.96 17.69 -0.03
N GLU A 408 -16.07 16.61 -0.82
CA GLU A 408 -16.69 15.36 -0.37
C GLU A 408 -15.86 14.68 0.72
N LYS A 409 -14.53 14.70 0.60
CA LYS A 409 -13.61 14.25 1.65
C LYS A 409 -13.76 15.09 2.91
N LYS A 410 -13.81 16.43 2.78
CA LYS A 410 -14.02 17.36 3.91
C LYS A 410 -15.35 17.10 4.62
N ALA A 411 -16.43 16.82 3.88
CA ALA A 411 -17.72 16.48 4.46
C ALA A 411 -17.65 15.22 5.35
N VAL A 412 -16.99 14.14 4.89
CA VAL A 412 -16.78 12.94 5.71
C VAL A 412 -15.92 13.23 6.94
N ARG A 413 -14.84 14.02 6.79
CA ARG A 413 -13.98 14.41 7.93
C ARG A 413 -14.79 15.14 9.00
N ASN A 414 -15.56 16.15 8.60
CA ASN A 414 -16.38 16.93 9.50
C ASN A 414 -17.44 16.06 10.18
N ALA A 415 -18.15 15.22 9.42
CA ALA A 415 -19.17 14.32 9.98
C ALA A 415 -18.58 13.31 10.97
N TYR A 416 -17.36 12.83 10.72
CA TYR A 416 -16.67 11.90 11.62
C TYR A 416 -16.21 12.56 12.91
N VAL A 417 -15.64 13.77 12.84
CA VAL A 417 -15.25 14.54 14.02
C VAL A 417 -16.49 14.92 14.84
N ASP A 418 -17.55 15.37 14.17
CA ASP A 418 -18.81 15.73 14.82
C ASP A 418 -19.48 14.53 15.50
N LEU A 419 -19.41 13.33 14.91
CA LEU A 419 -19.92 12.09 15.52
C LEU A 419 -19.31 11.84 16.91
N ILE A 420 -18.01 12.12 17.10
CA ILE A 420 -17.32 11.94 18.39
C ILE A 420 -17.94 12.83 19.47
N SER A 421 -18.49 13.99 19.09
CA SER A 421 -19.17 14.89 20.02
C SER A 421 -20.56 14.42 20.44
N ARG A 422 -21.21 13.63 19.58
CA ARG A 422 -22.60 13.22 19.73
C ARG A 422 -22.77 11.87 20.40
N VAL A 423 -21.75 11.02 20.42
CA VAL A 423 -21.81 9.66 21.00
C VAL A 423 -21.47 9.62 22.48
N ASP A 424 -21.88 8.55 23.16
CA ASP A 424 -21.51 8.33 24.56
C ASP A 424 -20.06 7.83 24.69
N TYR A 425 -19.43 8.11 25.85
CA TYR A 425 -18.04 7.72 26.13
C TYR A 425 -17.82 6.20 26.08
N THR A 426 -18.89 5.41 26.27
CA THR A 426 -18.87 3.94 26.17
C THR A 426 -18.69 3.44 24.73
N GLN A 427 -19.12 4.22 23.73
CA GLN A 427 -19.03 3.87 22.30
C GLN A 427 -17.78 4.45 21.63
N LEU A 428 -17.09 5.35 22.32
CA LEU A 428 -15.93 6.10 21.83
C LEU A 428 -14.81 5.19 21.32
N ASP A 429 -14.54 4.06 21.98
CA ASP A 429 -13.55 3.08 21.54
C ASP A 429 -13.87 2.53 20.15
N THR A 430 -15.12 2.13 19.94
CA THR A 430 -15.59 1.53 18.69
C THR A 430 -15.50 2.54 17.55
N ILE A 431 -15.85 3.79 17.81
CA ILE A 431 -15.80 4.85 16.80
C ILE A 431 -14.35 5.15 16.46
N LEU A 432 -13.51 5.47 17.46
CA LEU A 432 -12.12 5.84 17.25
C LEU A 432 -11.24 4.70 16.72
N ALA A 433 -11.67 3.44 16.88
CA ALA A 433 -11.03 2.31 16.19
C ALA A 433 -11.03 2.46 14.66
N ASN A 434 -11.93 3.27 14.09
CA ASN A 434 -12.00 3.56 12.66
C ASN A 434 -11.12 4.74 12.21
N ASN A 435 -10.43 5.44 13.13
CA ASN A 435 -9.65 6.65 12.82
C ASN A 435 -8.68 6.43 11.66
N ALA A 436 -7.93 5.33 11.69
CA ALA A 436 -6.92 5.03 10.68
C ALA A 436 -7.55 4.78 9.31
N GLN A 437 -8.66 4.03 9.25
CA GLN A 437 -9.36 3.78 7.99
C GLN A 437 -10.01 5.06 7.46
N ILE A 438 -10.61 5.89 8.30
CA ILE A 438 -11.17 7.19 7.88
C ILE A 438 -10.08 8.09 7.30
N CYS A 439 -8.92 8.19 7.95
CA CYS A 439 -7.78 8.96 7.41
C CYS A 439 -7.34 8.43 6.03
N ARG A 440 -7.35 7.11 5.83
CA ARG A 440 -7.03 6.50 4.51
C ARG A 440 -8.11 6.80 3.47
N VAL A 441 -9.39 6.66 3.83
CA VAL A 441 -10.55 6.93 2.96
C VAL A 441 -10.57 8.38 2.50
N THR A 442 -10.27 9.33 3.39
CA THR A 442 -10.22 10.76 3.06
C THR A 442 -8.85 11.19 2.54
N GLN A 443 -7.86 10.30 2.56
CA GLN A 443 -6.47 10.57 2.19
C GLN A 443 -5.90 11.80 2.92
N ASP A 444 -6.24 11.93 4.21
CA ASP A 444 -5.85 13.05 5.05
C ASP A 444 -4.36 12.98 5.38
N THR A 445 -3.58 13.79 4.65
CA THR A 445 -2.12 13.90 4.83
C THR A 445 -1.73 15.00 5.81
N THR A 446 -2.65 15.93 6.13
CA THR A 446 -2.40 17.08 6.99
C THR A 446 -2.71 16.81 8.45
N LEU A 447 -3.19 15.60 8.78
CA LEU A 447 -3.60 15.19 10.13
C LEU A 447 -4.72 16.07 10.71
N GLU A 448 -5.50 16.73 9.84
CA GLU A 448 -6.61 17.60 10.23
C GLU A 448 -7.67 16.85 11.04
N ILE A 449 -7.95 15.59 10.68
CA ILE A 449 -8.86 14.73 11.44
C ILE A 449 -8.33 14.53 12.85
N MET A 450 -7.04 14.24 13.02
CA MET A 450 -6.46 14.01 14.35
C MET A 450 -6.47 15.27 15.20
N ALA A 451 -6.25 16.44 14.60
CA ALA A 451 -6.39 17.73 15.27
C ALA A 451 -7.84 17.97 15.72
N GLY A 452 -8.81 17.77 14.83
CA GLY A 452 -10.24 17.90 15.13
C GLY A 452 -10.70 16.95 16.23
N ILE A 453 -10.29 15.67 16.16
CA ILE A 453 -10.57 14.67 17.21
C ILE A 453 -10.06 15.15 18.56
N ARG A 454 -8.82 15.64 18.64
CA ARG A 454 -8.23 16.11 19.90
C ARG A 454 -9.05 17.24 20.51
N GLU A 455 -9.38 18.25 19.72
CA GLU A 455 -10.20 19.38 20.17
C GLU A 455 -11.60 18.93 20.63
N THR A 456 -12.23 18.04 19.85
CA THR A 456 -13.54 17.49 20.18
C THR A 456 -13.51 16.66 21.46
N LEU A 457 -12.49 15.80 21.69
CA LEU A 457 -12.41 14.96 22.89
C LEU A 457 -12.45 15.76 24.20
N VAL A 458 -11.75 16.90 24.26
CA VAL A 458 -11.72 17.76 25.46
C VAL A 458 -13.09 18.41 25.68
N THR A 459 -13.70 18.90 24.60
CA THR A 459 -15.02 19.54 24.64
C THR A 459 -16.12 18.55 25.00
N SER A 460 -16.11 17.36 24.40
CA SER A 460 -17.06 16.27 24.67
C SER A 460 -16.95 15.74 26.08
N ALA A 461 -15.72 15.63 26.62
CA ALA A 461 -15.53 15.26 28.02
C ALA A 461 -16.23 16.24 28.95
N PHE A 462 -16.07 17.56 28.71
CA PHE A 462 -16.74 18.57 29.52
C PHE A 462 -18.27 18.52 29.37
N SER A 463 -18.80 18.50 28.15
CA SER A 463 -20.24 18.40 27.89
C SER A 463 -20.87 17.18 28.57
N SER A 464 -20.20 16.02 28.45
CA SER A 464 -20.61 14.77 29.09
C SER A 464 -20.64 14.89 30.62
N LEU A 465 -19.69 15.61 31.23
CA LEU A 465 -19.69 15.87 32.67
C LEU A 465 -20.84 16.78 33.09
N THR A 466 -21.20 17.80 32.29
CA THR A 466 -22.31 18.71 32.64
C THR A 466 -23.68 18.03 32.66
N GLU A 467 -23.84 16.86 32.05
CA GLU A 467 -25.09 16.10 32.14
C GLU A 467 -25.37 15.62 33.57
N TYR A 468 -24.31 15.26 34.31
CA TYR A 468 -24.43 14.87 35.72
C TYR A 468 -24.88 16.01 36.62
N THR A 469 -24.78 17.28 36.21
CA THR A 469 -25.30 18.37 37.05
C THR A 469 -26.82 18.32 37.17
N ARG A 470 -27.51 17.55 36.31
CA ARG A 470 -28.96 17.32 36.33
C ARG A 470 -29.37 16.09 37.13
N GLU A 471 -28.41 15.23 37.51
CA GLU A 471 -28.68 13.99 38.26
C GLU A 471 -28.49 14.21 39.76
N SER A 472 -29.38 13.64 40.58
CA SER A 472 -29.25 13.65 42.04
C SER A 472 -28.31 12.53 42.50
N LEU A 473 -27.00 12.78 42.41
CA LEU A 473 -25.94 11.83 42.81
C LEU A 473 -25.29 12.26 44.13
N THR A 474 -24.89 11.27 44.94
CA THR A 474 -24.01 11.51 46.09
C THR A 474 -22.61 11.92 45.62
N ALA A 475 -21.88 12.65 46.47
CA ALA A 475 -20.54 13.16 46.14
C ALA A 475 -19.56 12.05 45.69
N ASP A 476 -19.59 10.88 46.35
CA ASP A 476 -18.71 9.75 46.00
C ASP A 476 -19.07 9.12 44.65
N LYS A 477 -20.36 8.96 44.36
CA LYS A 477 -20.84 8.45 43.06
C LYS A 477 -20.51 9.44 41.95
N ALA A 478 -20.66 10.74 42.20
CA ALA A 478 -20.29 11.79 41.27
C ALA A 478 -18.77 11.78 40.99
N ALA A 479 -17.94 11.70 42.03
CA ALA A 479 -16.48 11.66 41.89
C ALA A 479 -16.02 10.44 41.06
N LEU A 480 -16.57 9.25 41.33
CA LEU A 480 -16.26 8.05 40.56
C LEU A 480 -16.69 8.18 39.09
N GLY A 481 -17.90 8.71 38.84
CA GLY A 481 -18.41 8.96 37.49
C GLY A 481 -17.56 9.96 36.71
N ILE A 482 -17.16 11.06 37.34
CA ILE A 482 -16.28 12.10 36.77
C ILE A 482 -14.94 11.48 36.38
N LYS A 483 -14.29 10.76 37.30
CA LYS A 483 -13.00 10.09 37.07
C LYS A 483 -13.09 9.12 35.89
N LYS A 484 -14.12 8.27 35.85
CA LYS A 484 -14.33 7.30 34.78
C LYS A 484 -14.45 7.99 33.42
N ARG A 485 -15.27 9.05 33.30
CA ARG A 485 -15.47 9.77 32.03
C ARG A 485 -14.20 10.49 31.58
N LEU A 486 -13.54 11.25 32.47
CA LEU A 486 -12.28 11.94 32.14
C LEU A 486 -11.24 10.97 31.59
N HIS A 487 -11.00 9.83 32.26
CA HIS A 487 -10.07 8.82 31.77
C HIS A 487 -10.53 8.18 30.44
N ALA A 488 -11.82 7.95 30.26
CA ALA A 488 -12.37 7.36 29.04
C ALA A 488 -12.14 8.22 27.79
N TYR A 489 -12.17 9.56 27.92
CA TYR A 489 -11.79 10.47 26.84
C TYR A 489 -10.26 10.65 26.75
N ALA A 490 -9.58 10.85 27.89
CA ALA A 490 -8.14 11.11 27.94
C ALA A 490 -7.31 9.99 27.31
N ARG A 491 -7.71 8.72 27.46
CA ARG A 491 -6.98 7.58 26.87
C ARG A 491 -6.79 7.66 25.35
N HIS A 492 -7.68 8.37 24.67
CA HIS A 492 -7.65 8.58 23.22
C HIS A 492 -6.90 9.83 22.79
N TYR A 493 -6.51 10.66 23.75
CA TYR A 493 -5.73 11.86 23.53
C TYR A 493 -4.27 11.56 23.91
N LYS A 494 -3.40 11.31 22.91
CA LYS A 494 -1.97 11.07 23.15
C LYS A 494 -1.14 12.34 22.90
N PRO A 495 -0.32 12.79 23.87
CA PRO A 495 -0.15 12.27 25.24
C PRO A 495 -1.31 12.66 26.18
N GLN A 496 -1.68 11.79 27.13
CA GLN A 496 -2.85 12.02 28.01
C GLN A 496 -2.67 13.24 28.92
N ARG A 497 -1.45 13.53 29.35
CA ARG A 497 -1.12 14.73 30.13
C ARG A 497 -1.58 16.01 29.44
N GLU A 498 -1.51 16.06 28.11
CA GLU A 498 -1.91 17.24 27.35
C GLU A 498 -3.42 17.43 27.32
N PHE A 499 -4.19 16.34 27.30
CA PHE A 499 -5.65 16.39 27.50
C PHE A 499 -6.01 17.03 28.84
N TYR A 500 -5.42 16.53 29.92
CA TYR A 500 -5.69 17.04 31.27
C TYR A 500 -5.24 18.48 31.43
N ARG A 501 -4.08 18.85 30.85
CA ARG A 501 -3.59 20.23 30.84
C ARG A 501 -4.61 21.17 30.19
N ILE A 502 -5.04 20.86 28.96
CA ILE A 502 -5.99 21.69 28.21
C ILE A 502 -7.35 21.72 28.91
N PHE A 503 -7.87 20.56 29.35
CA PHE A 503 -9.14 20.49 30.07
C PHE A 503 -9.11 21.37 31.32
N PHE A 504 -8.04 21.29 32.12
CA PHE A 504 -7.89 22.08 33.33
C PHE A 504 -7.84 23.58 33.03
N THR A 505 -7.01 24.00 32.08
CA THR A 505 -6.88 25.43 31.74
C THR A 505 -8.18 26.00 31.16
N THR A 506 -8.92 25.22 30.36
CA THR A 506 -10.12 25.70 29.67
C THR A 506 -11.36 25.68 30.56
N TYR A 507 -11.52 24.68 31.42
CA TYR A 507 -12.77 24.46 32.17
C TYR A 507 -12.66 24.60 33.69
N VAL A 508 -11.47 24.76 34.25
CA VAL A 508 -11.26 24.94 35.70
C VAL A 508 -10.69 26.32 35.96
N GLY A 509 -9.44 26.55 35.57
CA GLY A 509 -8.70 27.78 35.84
C GLY A 509 -7.20 27.56 35.78
N SER A 510 -6.43 28.62 36.02
CA SER A 510 -4.98 28.53 36.18
C SER A 510 -4.58 29.36 37.40
N LYS A 511 -3.40 29.14 37.98
CA LYS A 511 -2.96 29.90 39.16
C LYS A 511 -2.96 31.42 38.95
N ALA A 512 -2.88 31.89 37.69
CA ALA A 512 -2.91 33.30 37.29
C ALA A 512 -4.32 33.83 36.92
N GLN A 513 -5.34 32.97 36.82
CA GLN A 513 -6.71 33.33 36.47
C GLN A 513 -7.71 32.75 37.48
N PRO A 514 -8.70 33.52 37.99
CA PRO A 514 -9.77 32.98 38.83
C PRO A 514 -10.55 31.86 38.11
N MET A 515 -11.45 31.16 38.83
CA MET A 515 -12.31 30.12 38.24
C MET A 515 -12.87 30.56 36.88
N THR A 516 -12.73 29.70 35.87
CA THR A 516 -13.25 29.96 34.53
C THR A 516 -14.77 30.20 34.57
N ALA A 517 -15.30 30.86 33.54
CA ALA A 517 -16.75 31.03 33.38
C ALA A 517 -17.49 29.68 33.38
N HIS A 518 -16.86 28.63 32.82
CA HIS A 518 -17.38 27.27 32.80
C HIS A 518 -17.54 26.70 34.22
N LEU A 519 -16.48 26.70 35.03
CA LEU A 519 -16.55 26.21 36.40
C LEU A 519 -17.50 27.06 37.26
N SER A 520 -17.45 28.38 37.12
CA SER A 520 -18.33 29.30 37.86
C SER A 520 -19.81 29.00 37.62
N LYS A 521 -20.20 28.70 36.38
CA LYS A 521 -21.56 28.29 36.04
C LYS A 521 -21.95 26.97 36.69
N ILE A 522 -21.05 25.98 36.71
CA ILE A 522 -21.30 24.69 37.39
C ILE A 522 -21.47 24.91 38.90
N VAL A 523 -20.64 25.75 39.52
CA VAL A 523 -20.76 26.09 40.95
C VAL A 523 -22.13 26.68 41.28
N GLN A 524 -22.64 27.59 40.43
CA GLN A 524 -23.96 28.20 40.59
C GLN A 524 -25.10 27.20 40.40
N THR A 525 -24.94 26.24 39.48
CA THR A 525 -26.01 25.31 39.09
C THR A 525 -26.05 24.06 39.97
N ASN A 526 -24.89 23.50 40.31
CA ASN A 526 -24.74 22.29 41.12
C ASN A 526 -23.39 22.29 41.86
N LYS A 527 -23.38 22.93 43.03
CA LYS A 527 -22.19 23.08 43.88
C LYS A 527 -21.57 21.75 44.32
N LEU A 528 -22.39 20.72 44.59
CA LEU A 528 -21.91 19.38 44.97
C LEU A 528 -21.12 18.73 43.83
N PHE A 529 -21.61 18.86 42.59
CA PHE A 529 -20.91 18.36 41.43
C PHE A 529 -19.57 19.10 41.18
N ALA A 530 -19.56 20.44 41.33
CA ALA A 530 -18.32 21.21 41.25
C ALA A 530 -17.29 20.75 42.30
N ALA A 531 -17.74 20.51 43.54
CA ALA A 531 -16.88 19.98 44.62
C ALA A 531 -16.31 18.60 44.28
N ALA A 532 -17.14 17.70 43.75
CA ALA A 532 -16.70 16.36 43.35
C ALA A 532 -15.66 16.41 42.22
N MET A 533 -15.84 17.31 41.24
CA MET A 533 -14.87 17.50 40.16
C MET A 533 -13.52 18.00 40.67
N LEU A 534 -13.53 19.02 41.54
CA LEU A 534 -12.30 19.55 42.15
C LEU A 534 -11.62 18.53 43.08
N MET A 535 -12.40 17.68 43.77
CA MET A 535 -11.87 16.59 44.57
C MET A 535 -11.11 15.57 43.71
N VAL A 536 -11.65 15.19 42.55
CA VAL A 536 -10.97 14.29 41.60
C VAL A 536 -9.68 14.92 41.06
N LEU A 537 -9.69 16.21 40.72
CA LEU A 537 -8.53 16.91 40.15
C LEU A 537 -7.45 17.28 41.19
N SER A 538 -7.78 17.28 42.48
CA SER A 538 -6.83 17.56 43.59
C SER A 538 -6.21 16.31 44.22
N ASP A 539 -6.58 15.12 43.75
CA ASP A 539 -5.97 13.84 44.13
C ASP A 539 -4.54 13.74 43.57
N GLU A 540 -3.57 14.14 44.40
CA GLU A 540 -2.13 14.08 44.05
C GLU A 540 -1.67 12.69 43.64
N LYS A 541 -2.19 11.62 44.26
CA LYS A 541 -1.78 10.26 43.91
C LYS A 541 -2.40 9.84 42.58
N GLY A 542 -3.69 10.12 42.39
CA GLY A 542 -4.42 9.75 41.19
C GLY A 542 -4.08 10.57 39.94
N MET A 543 -3.58 11.80 40.11
CA MET A 543 -3.31 12.74 39.01
C MET A 543 -1.82 13.05 38.78
N LYS A 544 -0.90 12.46 39.56
CA LYS A 544 0.55 12.72 39.52
C LYS A 544 1.17 12.71 38.12
N ASP A 545 0.72 11.77 37.28
CA ASP A 545 1.31 11.53 35.95
C ASP A 545 0.62 12.34 34.83
N VAL A 546 -0.47 13.04 35.14
CA VAL A 546 -1.31 13.73 34.14
C VAL A 546 -1.55 15.22 34.41
N LEU A 547 -1.40 15.69 35.66
CA LEU A 547 -1.45 17.10 36.02
C LEU A 547 -0.16 17.54 36.71
N GLY A 548 0.21 18.80 36.55
CA GLY A 548 1.34 19.38 37.29
C GLY A 548 1.01 19.59 38.78
N PRO A 549 2.02 19.65 39.67
CA PRO A 549 1.84 19.96 41.10
C PRO A 549 1.09 21.28 41.34
N ASP A 550 1.36 22.30 40.52
CA ASP A 550 0.66 23.59 40.61
C ASP A 550 -0.83 23.48 40.29
N GLN A 551 -1.23 22.62 39.35
CA GLN A 551 -2.64 22.45 38.97
C GLN A 551 -3.40 21.66 40.05
N THR A 552 -2.78 20.63 40.61
CA THR A 552 -3.35 19.84 41.72
C THR A 552 -3.50 20.68 42.98
N ALA A 553 -2.49 21.50 43.32
CA ALA A 553 -2.57 22.45 44.42
C ALA A 553 -3.68 23.49 44.20
N HIS A 554 -3.76 24.09 43.00
CA HIS A 554 -4.79 25.08 42.69
C HIS A 554 -6.22 24.50 42.77
N ALA A 555 -6.43 23.26 42.30
CA ALA A 555 -7.72 22.59 42.45
C ALA A 555 -8.11 22.37 43.93
N ARG A 556 -7.13 22.09 44.79
CA ARG A 556 -7.32 21.95 46.24
C ARG A 556 -7.72 23.28 46.88
N ASP A 557 -7.05 24.37 46.50
CA ASP A 557 -7.36 25.71 47.02
C ASP A 557 -8.80 26.11 46.65
N LEU A 558 -9.18 25.92 45.37
CA LEU A 558 -10.56 26.15 44.91
C LEU A 558 -11.59 25.29 45.64
N LEU A 559 -11.26 24.02 45.95
CA LEU A 559 -12.14 23.14 46.73
C LEU A 559 -12.35 23.65 48.17
N ILE A 560 -11.29 24.17 48.80
CA ILE A 560 -11.36 24.75 50.16
C ILE A 560 -12.25 26.01 50.15
N GLU A 561 -12.07 26.90 49.17
CA GLU A 561 -12.90 28.10 49.00
C GLU A 561 -14.38 27.75 48.79
N LEU A 562 -14.64 26.76 47.94
CA LEU A 562 -16.00 26.28 47.67
C LEU A 562 -16.69 25.73 48.94
N ARG A 563 -15.94 25.05 49.81
CA ARG A 563 -16.46 24.53 51.09
C ARG A 563 -16.71 25.65 52.10
N LYS A 564 -15.81 26.64 52.20
CA LYS A 564 -15.96 27.80 53.10
C LYS A 564 -17.18 28.66 52.76
N SER A 565 -17.49 28.83 51.47
CA SER A 565 -18.66 29.57 51.00
C SER A 565 -20.01 28.85 51.17
N GLY A 566 -20.04 27.62 51.72
CA GLY A 566 -21.25 26.85 52.00
C GLY A 566 -21.60 26.70 53.48
N ALA A 567 -20.83 27.33 54.38
CA ALA A 567 -21.03 27.28 55.83
C ALA A 567 -21.83 28.50 56.37
N LYS A 568 -22.78 29.02 55.59
CA LYS A 568 -23.74 30.04 56.02
C LYS A 568 -25.15 29.58 55.71
#